data_AF-A0A7Z0J005-F1
#
_entry.id   AF-A0A7Z0J005-F1
#
_cell.length_a   1.000
_cell.length_b   1.000
_cell.length_c   1.000
_cell.angle_alpha   90.00
_cell.angle_beta   90.00
_cell.angle_gamma   90.00
#
_symmetry.space_group_name_H-M   'P 1'
#
loop_
_entity.id
_entity.type
_entity.pdbx_description
1 polymer ?
#
loop_
_entity_poly.entity_id
_entity_poly.type
_entity_poly.pdbx_seq_one_letter_code
_entity_poly.pdbx_strand_id
1 'polypeptide(L)' 'MAKQICARLCISTSAVQLYLASARRKLTVATTSEAVAKATALELI' A
#
# COMPACT_ATOMS: atom_id res chain seq x y z
N MET A 1 -2.03 -10.49 -2.24
CA MET A 1 -1.18 -9.40 -1.67
C MET A 1 -1.34 -9.23 -0.16
N ALA A 2 -2.50 -8.76 0.36
CA ALA A 2 -2.64 -8.44 1.79
C ALA A 2 -2.27 -9.59 2.74
N LYS A 3 -2.74 -10.82 2.48
CA LYS A 3 -2.43 -12.01 3.29
C LYS A 3 -0.92 -12.31 3.41
N GLN A 4 -0.18 -12.12 2.31
CA GLN A 4 1.28 -12.32 2.31
C GLN A 4 1.98 -11.21 3.11
N ILE A 5 1.51 -9.96 3.01
CA ILE A 5 2.04 -8.83 3.77
C ILE A 5 1.80 -9.04 5.27
N CYS A 6 0.60 -9.45 5.67
CA CYS A 6 0.27 -9.78 7.06
C CYS A 6 1.24 -10.82 7.63
N ALA A 7 1.48 -11.91 6.88
CA ALA A 7 2.37 -12.98 7.31
C ALA A 7 3.84 -12.54 7.41
N ARG A 8 4.32 -11.72 6.48
CA ARG A 8 5.72 -11.25 6.49
C ARG A 8 6.00 -10.18 7.53
N LEU A 9 5.04 -9.31 7.80
CA LEU A 9 5.20 -8.18 8.72
C LEU A 9 4.57 -8.41 10.10
N CYS A 10 3.96 -9.58 10.33
CA CYS A 10 3.26 -9.93 11.56
C CYS A 10 2.22 -8.89 12.03
N ILE A 11 1.46 -8.32 11.07
CA ILE A 11 0.40 -7.34 11.34
C ILE A 11 -0.97 -7.83 10.85
N SER A 12 -2.04 -7.23 11.39
CA SER A 12 -3.41 -7.58 11.02
C SER A 12 -3.76 -7.15 9.58
N THR A 13 -4.71 -7.87 8.98
CA THR A 13 -5.25 -7.53 7.65
C THR A 13 -5.86 -6.12 7.61
N SER A 14 -6.53 -5.70 8.69
CA SER A 14 -7.10 -4.35 8.80
C SER A 14 -6.02 -3.28 8.82
N ALA A 15 -4.88 -3.51 9.48
CA ALA A 15 -3.74 -2.59 9.45
C ALA A 15 -3.14 -2.47 8.04
N VAL A 16 -2.95 -3.59 7.34
CA VAL A 16 -2.48 -3.56 5.93
C VAL A 16 -3.45 -2.77 5.05
N GLN A 17 -4.76 -3.02 5.16
CA GLN A 17 -5.77 -2.28 4.38
C GLN A 17 -5.75 -0.78 4.70
N LEU A 18 -5.63 -0.41 5.98
CA LEU A 18 -5.54 0.97 6.42
C LEU A 18 -4.32 1.68 5.81
N TYR A 19 -3.14 1.05 5.84
CA TYR A 19 -1.92 1.63 5.29
C TYR A 19 -1.96 1.75 3.77
N LEU A 20 -2.47 0.73 3.06
CA LEU A 20 -2.66 0.81 1.60
C LEU A 20 -3.67 1.90 1.23
N ALA A 21 -4.79 2.04 1.96
CA ALA A 21 -5.75 3.11 1.73
C ALA A 21 -5.14 4.50 2.01
N SER A 22 -4.31 4.61 3.05
CA SER A 22 -3.57 5.84 3.36
C SER A 22 -2.61 6.21 2.23
N ALA A 23 -1.83 5.25 1.71
CA ALA A 23 -0.92 5.47 0.59
C ALA A 23 -1.66 5.95 -0.67
N ARG A 24 -2.79 5.32 -1.01
CA ARG A 24 -3.63 5.75 -2.14
C ARG A 24 -4.13 7.20 -1.99
N ARG A 25 -4.59 7.58 -0.80
CA ARG A 25 -5.04 8.96 -0.53
C ARG A 25 -3.89 9.97 -0.63
N LYS A 26 -2.73 9.66 -0.03
CA LYS A 26 -1.54 10.53 -0.06
C LYS A 26 -1.00 10.72 -1.47
N LEU A 27 -1.08 9.69 -2.31
CA LEU A 27 -0.63 9.72 -3.70
C LEU A 27 -1.75 10.09 -4.69
N THR A 28 -2.95 10.41 -4.22
CA THR A 28 -4.11 10.80 -5.05
C THR A 28 -4.44 9.83 -6.18
N VAL A 29 -4.47 8.53 -5.88
CA VAL A 29 -4.75 7.43 -6.83
C VAL A 29 -5.86 6.50 -6.34
N ALA A 30 -6.51 5.78 -7.26
CA ALA A 30 -7.67 4.95 -6.97
C ALA A 30 -7.28 3.53 -6.53
N THR A 31 -6.24 2.95 -7.14
CA THR A 31 -5.83 1.56 -6.91
C THR A 31 -4.47 1.45 -6.23
N THR A 32 -4.21 0.32 -5.57
CA THR A 32 -2.91 0.06 -4.93
C THR A 32 -1.82 -0.09 -5.99
N SER A 33 -2.13 -0.64 -7.16
CA SER A 33 -1.18 -0.75 -8.28
C SER A 33 -0.74 0.61 -8.79
N GLU A 34 -1.68 1.56 -8.95
CA GLU A 34 -1.34 2.96 -9.27
C GLU A 34 -0.47 3.60 -8.18
N ALA A 35 -0.76 3.33 -6.90
CA ALA A 35 0.03 3.85 -5.79
C ALA A 35 1.47 3.34 -5.83
N VAL A 36 1.68 2.06 -6.13
CA VAL A 36 3.02 1.49 -6.31
C VAL A 36 3.72 2.13 -7.51
N ALA A 37 3.07 2.18 -8.68
CA ALA A 37 3.66 2.77 -9.89
C ALA A 37 4.06 4.24 -9.68
N LYS A 38 3.18 5.04 -9.05
CA LYS A 38 3.46 6.44 -8.74
C LYS A 38 4.54 6.61 -7.67
N ALA A 39 4.55 5.76 -6.64
CA ALA A 39 5.61 5.79 -5.62
C ALA A 39 6.99 5.47 -6.22
N THR A 40 7.07 4.50 -7.13
CA THR A 40 8.30 4.18 -7.88
C THR A 40 8.72 5.33 -8.80
N ALA A 41 7.78 5.95 -9.53
CA ALA A 41 8.08 7.09 -10.41
C ALA A 41 8.56 8.34 -9.63
N LEU A 42 8.20 8.45 -8.36
CA LEU A 42 8.63 9.51 -7.45
C LEU A 42 9.84 9.11 -6.58
N GLU A 43 10.41 7.92 -6.80
CA GLU A 43 11.55 7.36 -6.04
C GLU A 43 11.32 7.33 -4.51
N LEU A 44 10.07 7.09 -4.08
CA LEU A 44 9.71 6.94 -2.67
C LEU A 44 9.99 5.52 -2.13
N ILE A 45 10.14 4.55 -3.03
CA ILE A 45 10.40 3.12 -2.77
C ILE A 45 11.28 2.53 -3.87
#